data_AF-A0A4S8YVW6-F1
#
_entry.id   AF-A0A4S8YVW6-F1
#
_cell.length_a   1.000
_cell.length_b   1.000
_cell.length_c   1.000
_cell.angle_alpha   90.00
_cell.angle_beta   90.00
_cell.angle_gamma   90.00
#
_symmetry.space_group_name_H-M   'P 1'
#
loop_
_entity.id
_entity.type
_entity.pdbx_description
1 polymer ?
#
loop_
_entity_poly.entity_id
_entity_poly.type
_entity_poly.pdbx_seq_one_letter_code
_entity_poly.pdbx_strand_id
1 'polypeptide(L)'
;MAEVPERRSSITSEELNQNVTNPLPKQTDSIEAFIDEGDWKEAHQEFLKDNPGFRLKNYDSQGRPDHGRFHEMWDDVQQIVTEIKTFTGRDRHVFRTFLQKIVEGTDHIDSAVCLALGYYTHSASARREVFKHQLAMFLVFHQMLEQKQQEHIPMVFQDPTFDVEEEYLFINMLRAKVVQHPACLEHITKSSFVFAIHLPSGALADTVVEKLPALYIGNKVDHGSGTSYALAERYIRHWYLANDPWMTPELGRVVEQTNRFVDSYKIDIFNPAHDDCYPEDDVRYFKEIFVHCLKKNPST
;
A
#
# COMPACT_ATOMS: atom_id res chain seq x y z
N MET A 1 -17.85 -35.45 4.78
CA MET A 1 -17.35 -34.27 5.52
C MET A 1 -15.85 -34.39 5.52
N ALA A 2 -15.15 -33.56 4.75
CA ALA A 2 -13.69 -33.55 4.76
C ALA A 2 -13.24 -32.91 6.09
N GLU A 3 -12.45 -33.65 6.87
CA GLU A 3 -11.80 -33.13 8.06
C GLU A 3 -10.88 -31.97 7.64
N VAL A 4 -11.20 -30.77 8.14
CA VAL A 4 -10.29 -29.63 8.06
C VAL A 4 -9.11 -29.99 8.97
N PRO A 5 -7.87 -30.07 8.46
CA PRO A 5 -6.72 -30.38 9.30
C PRO A 5 -6.62 -29.29 10.39
N GLU A 6 -6.53 -29.71 11.64
CA GLU A 6 -6.23 -28.82 12.76
C GLU A 6 -5.02 -27.96 12.38
N ARG A 7 -5.17 -26.63 12.50
CA ARG A 7 -4.03 -25.70 12.38
C ARG A 7 -2.97 -26.17 13.36
N ARG A 8 -1.87 -26.74 12.85
CA ARG A 8 -0.67 -26.99 13.66
C ARG A 8 -0.33 -25.71 14.43
N SER A 9 -0.04 -25.87 15.71
CA SER A 9 0.51 -24.83 16.56
C SER A 9 1.63 -24.11 15.80
N SER A 10 1.68 -22.78 15.94
CA SER A 10 2.68 -21.91 15.33
C SER A 10 4.08 -22.55 15.41
N ILE A 11 4.62 -22.95 14.26
CA ILE A 11 5.98 -23.46 14.14
C ILE A 11 6.92 -22.34 14.59
N THR A 12 7.82 -22.64 15.52
CA THR A 12 8.80 -21.68 16.03
C THR A 12 9.85 -21.34 14.97
N SER A 13 10.49 -20.17 15.05
CA SER A 13 11.59 -19.80 14.14
C SER A 13 12.77 -20.78 14.20
N GLU A 14 12.94 -21.45 15.34
CA GLU A 14 13.87 -22.58 15.55
C GLU A 14 13.50 -23.80 14.71
N GLU A 15 12.23 -24.22 14.78
CA GLU A 15 11.73 -25.34 14.01
C GLU A 15 11.70 -25.03 12.50
N LEU A 16 11.43 -23.80 12.06
CA LEU A 16 11.51 -23.41 10.64
C LEU A 16 12.95 -23.45 10.11
N ASN A 17 13.92 -22.95 10.89
CA ASN A 17 15.32 -22.99 10.50
C ASN A 17 15.91 -24.41 10.48
N GLN A 18 15.40 -25.32 11.31
CA GLN A 18 15.90 -26.69 11.45
C GLN A 18 15.10 -27.71 10.62
N ASN A 19 13.79 -27.49 10.41
CA ASN A 19 12.95 -28.33 9.56
C ASN A 19 13.08 -27.93 8.11
N VAL A 20 14.03 -28.59 7.46
CA VAL A 20 14.24 -28.55 6.01
C VAL A 20 13.22 -29.45 5.28
N THR A 21 12.16 -29.88 5.98
CA THR A 21 11.08 -30.72 5.46
C THR A 21 9.88 -29.89 5.07
N ASN A 22 9.29 -30.18 3.90
CA ASN A 22 8.14 -29.44 3.41
C ASN A 22 6.94 -29.58 4.38
N PRO A 23 6.46 -28.47 5.00
CA PRO A 23 5.38 -28.52 5.97
C PRO A 23 3.99 -28.60 5.30
N LEU A 24 3.88 -28.36 3.99
CA LEU A 24 2.61 -28.44 3.28
C LEU A 24 2.19 -29.91 3.10
N PRO A 25 0.94 -30.25 3.44
CA PRO A 25 0.41 -31.59 3.15
C PRO A 25 0.52 -31.88 1.65
N LYS A 26 1.00 -33.06 1.27
CA LYS A 26 0.92 -33.52 -0.12
C LYS A 26 -0.56 -33.49 -0.53
N GLN A 27 -0.91 -32.67 -1.52
CA GLN A 27 -2.24 -32.76 -2.12
C GLN A 27 -2.33 -34.13 -2.79
N THR A 28 -3.19 -34.99 -2.26
CA THR A 28 -3.29 -36.39 -2.69
C THR A 28 -3.85 -36.56 -4.10
N ASP A 29 -4.47 -35.51 -4.64
CA ASP A 29 -5.28 -35.57 -5.85
C ASP A 29 -4.63 -34.88 -7.05
N SER A 30 -3.46 -34.25 -6.86
CA SER A 30 -2.70 -33.57 -7.92
C SER A 30 -1.34 -34.24 -8.12
N ILE A 31 -1.16 -34.88 -9.27
CA ILE A 31 0.09 -35.54 -9.65
C ILE A 31 1.18 -34.57 -10.15
N GLU A 32 0.80 -33.34 -10.52
CA GLU A 32 1.70 -32.38 -11.19
C GLU A 32 1.93 -31.08 -10.40
N ALA A 33 1.03 -30.71 -9.50
CA ALA A 33 1.14 -29.46 -8.72
C ALA A 33 1.26 -29.76 -7.22
N PHE A 34 2.48 -30.05 -6.78
CA PHE A 34 2.86 -30.15 -5.36
C PHE A 34 4.26 -29.56 -5.18
N ILE A 35 4.61 -29.16 -3.94
CA ILE A 35 5.97 -28.73 -3.62
C ILE A 35 6.79 -30.00 -3.38
N ASP A 36 7.71 -30.31 -4.29
CA ASP A 36 8.67 -31.40 -4.08
C ASP A 36 9.64 -31.06 -2.94
N GLU A 37 10.13 -32.10 -2.28
CA GLU A 37 11.05 -31.94 -1.16
C GLU A 37 12.39 -31.32 -1.61
N GLY A 38 12.86 -31.57 -2.84
CA GLY A 38 14.04 -30.92 -3.40
C GLY A 38 13.83 -29.42 -3.60
N ASP A 39 12.75 -29.04 -4.28
CA ASP A 39 12.38 -27.65 -4.56
C ASP A 39 12.16 -26.84 -3.27
N TRP A 40 11.51 -27.44 -2.26
CA TRP A 40 11.35 -26.83 -0.94
C TRP A 40 12.70 -26.45 -0.32
N LYS A 41 13.66 -27.38 -0.37
CA LYS A 41 14.99 -27.17 0.24
C LYS A 41 15.78 -26.09 -0.46
N GLU A 42 15.73 -26.08 -1.79
CA GLU A 42 16.39 -25.07 -2.61
C GLU A 42 15.79 -23.69 -2.32
N ALA A 43 14.47 -23.54 -2.44
CA ALA A 43 13.78 -22.28 -2.18
C ALA A 43 13.99 -21.77 -0.74
N HIS A 44 13.97 -22.66 0.26
CA HIS A 44 14.22 -22.29 1.64
C HIS A 44 15.66 -21.80 1.87
N GLN A 45 16.65 -22.45 1.23
CA GLN A 45 18.05 -22.02 1.31
C GLN A 45 18.28 -20.68 0.62
N GLU A 46 17.68 -20.47 -0.55
CA GLU A 46 17.73 -19.18 -1.25
C GLU A 46 17.08 -18.07 -0.42
N PHE A 47 15.90 -18.32 0.16
CA PHE A 47 15.24 -17.36 1.04
C PHE A 47 16.13 -16.95 2.22
N LEU A 48 16.75 -17.91 2.93
CA LEU A 48 17.65 -17.62 4.05
C LEU A 48 19.00 -17.02 3.62
N LYS A 49 19.39 -17.18 2.35
CA LYS A 49 20.56 -16.53 1.76
C LYS A 49 20.28 -15.05 1.53
N ASP A 50 19.13 -14.73 0.95
CA ASP A 50 18.75 -13.36 0.62
C ASP A 50 18.22 -12.59 1.83
N ASN A 51 17.70 -13.30 2.84
CA ASN A 51 17.15 -12.73 4.07
C ASN A 51 17.85 -13.28 5.32
N PRO A 52 19.13 -12.94 5.54
CA PRO A 52 19.93 -13.51 6.62
C PRO A 52 19.36 -13.20 8.01
N GLY A 53 18.56 -12.13 8.17
CA GLY A 53 17.90 -11.77 9.43
C GLY A 53 16.99 -12.86 10.01
N PHE A 54 16.49 -13.77 9.17
CA PHE A 54 15.63 -14.88 9.60
C PHE A 54 16.40 -16.15 9.99
N ARG A 55 17.74 -16.14 9.88
CA ARG A 55 18.57 -17.27 10.32
C ARG A 55 18.54 -17.38 11.84
N LEU A 56 18.52 -18.60 12.36
CA LEU A 56 18.38 -18.86 13.81
C LEU A 56 19.33 -18.06 14.70
N LYS A 57 20.57 -17.83 14.28
CA LYS A 57 21.57 -17.10 15.07
C LYS A 57 21.48 -15.58 14.98
N ASN A 58 20.60 -15.07 14.12
CA ASN A 58 20.45 -13.66 13.83
C ASN A 58 19.20 -13.05 14.49
N TYR A 59 18.63 -13.72 15.49
CA TYR A 59 17.58 -13.15 16.33
C TYR A 59 18.19 -12.49 17.58
N ASP A 60 17.52 -11.49 18.13
CA ASP A 60 17.86 -10.93 19.44
C ASP A 60 17.31 -11.78 20.60
N SER A 61 17.55 -11.34 21.84
CA SER A 61 17.07 -12.03 23.05
C SER A 61 15.54 -12.04 23.20
N GLN A 62 14.82 -11.25 22.40
CA GLN A 62 13.36 -11.22 22.37
C GLN A 62 12.78 -12.00 21.18
N GLY A 63 13.62 -12.69 20.41
CA GLY A 63 13.19 -13.44 19.23
C GLY A 63 12.86 -12.54 18.04
N ARG A 64 13.41 -11.32 17.98
CA ARG A 64 13.24 -10.40 16.84
C ARG A 64 14.29 -10.68 15.79
N PRO A 65 13.93 -10.79 14.50
CA PRO A 65 14.87 -11.07 13.42
C PRO A 65 15.88 -9.94 13.24
N ASP A 66 17.01 -10.29 12.63
CA ASP A 66 18.12 -9.39 12.31
C ASP A 66 18.58 -8.53 13.50
N HIS A 67 18.70 -9.16 14.67
CA HIS A 67 19.03 -8.52 15.95
C HIS A 67 18.16 -7.29 16.30
N GLY A 68 16.90 -7.28 15.83
CA GLY A 68 15.97 -6.20 16.07
C GLY A 68 15.97 -5.10 15.00
N ARG A 69 16.80 -5.18 13.94
CA ARG A 69 16.88 -4.15 12.88
C ARG A 69 15.53 -3.81 12.27
N PHE A 70 14.65 -4.79 12.06
CA PHE A 70 13.32 -4.55 11.50
C PHE A 70 12.43 -3.70 12.42
N HIS A 71 12.68 -3.76 13.73
CA HIS A 71 11.99 -2.92 14.71
C HIS A 71 12.53 -1.49 14.72
N GLU A 72 13.80 -1.26 14.36
CA GLU A 72 14.35 0.09 14.21
C GLU A 72 13.59 0.86 13.11
N MET A 73 13.31 0.23 11.97
CA MET A 73 12.47 0.83 10.92
C MET A 73 11.07 1.18 11.42
N TRP A 74 10.50 0.32 12.28
CA TRP A 74 9.20 0.58 12.89
C TRP A 74 9.25 1.74 13.90
N ASP A 75 10.30 1.80 14.71
CA ASP A 75 10.53 2.88 15.67
C ASP A 75 10.67 4.23 14.95
N ASP A 76 11.37 4.27 13.81
CA ASP A 76 11.45 5.47 12.96
C ASP A 76 10.05 5.91 12.46
N VAL A 77 9.23 4.96 11.98
CA VAL A 77 7.86 5.26 11.53
C VAL A 77 7.01 5.81 12.69
N GLN A 78 7.11 5.22 13.88
CA GLN A 78 6.40 5.69 15.08
C GLN A 78 6.85 7.08 15.53
N GLN A 79 8.14 7.36 15.38
CA GLN A 79 8.69 8.69 15.65
C GLN A 79 8.07 9.72 14.69
N ILE A 80 8.03 9.45 13.38
CA ILE A 80 7.40 10.35 12.39
C ILE A 80 5.90 10.52 12.66
N VAL A 81 5.18 9.44 13.00
CA VAL A 81 3.76 9.51 13.40
C VAL A 81 3.58 10.45 14.60
N THR A 82 4.44 10.33 15.60
CA THR A 82 4.42 11.17 16.80
C THR A 82 4.69 12.63 16.45
N GLU A 83 5.67 12.89 15.59
CA GLU A 83 6.02 14.25 15.13
C GLU A 83 4.84 14.92 14.40
N ILE A 84 4.21 14.21 13.46
CA ILE A 84 3.03 14.72 12.74
C ILE A 84 1.92 15.11 13.73
N LYS A 85 1.67 14.26 14.73
CA LYS A 85 0.58 14.44 15.71
C LYS A 85 0.85 15.52 16.76
N THR A 86 2.09 15.66 17.22
CA THR A 86 2.39 16.40 18.46
C THR A 86 3.19 17.68 18.26
N PHE A 87 3.95 17.83 17.19
CA PHE A 87 4.91 18.93 17.09
C PHE A 87 4.26 20.32 16.95
N THR A 88 4.62 21.28 17.80
CA THR A 88 3.84 22.53 18.00
C THR A 88 4.25 23.73 17.15
N GLY A 89 5.10 23.56 16.14
CA GLY A 89 5.46 24.64 15.19
C GLY A 89 4.23 25.22 14.47
N ARG A 90 4.28 26.52 14.10
CA ARG A 90 3.16 27.22 13.44
C ARG A 90 2.71 26.52 12.14
N ASP A 91 3.65 26.12 11.29
CA ASP A 91 3.35 25.44 10.02
C ASP A 91 2.76 24.03 10.24
N ARG A 92 3.11 23.38 11.36
CA ARG A 92 2.54 22.09 11.75
C ARG A 92 1.11 22.18 12.27
N HIS A 93 0.73 23.32 12.88
CA HIS A 93 -0.68 23.55 13.24
C HIS A 93 -1.56 23.67 11.98
N VAL A 94 -1.09 24.40 10.97
CA VAL A 94 -1.78 24.51 9.67
C VAL A 94 -1.88 23.15 9.00
N PHE A 95 -0.80 22.37 9.02
CA PHE A 95 -0.78 21.01 8.48
C PHE A 95 -1.78 20.07 9.18
N ARG A 96 -1.80 20.03 10.52
CA ARG A 96 -2.78 19.20 11.25
C ARG A 96 -4.22 19.65 11.01
N THR A 97 -4.46 20.95 10.94
CA THR A 97 -5.79 21.50 10.60
C THR A 97 -6.22 21.05 9.21
N PHE A 98 -5.28 20.97 8.25
CA PHE A 98 -5.54 20.41 6.92
C PHE A 98 -5.93 18.93 7.00
N LEU A 99 -5.18 18.10 7.74
CA LEU A 99 -5.52 16.68 7.94
C LEU A 99 -6.91 16.52 8.60
N GLN A 100 -7.21 17.31 9.63
CA GLN A 100 -8.49 17.31 10.33
C GLN A 100 -9.65 17.65 9.40
N LYS A 101 -9.51 18.69 8.55
CA LYS A 101 -10.54 19.04 7.57
C LYS A 101 -10.84 17.92 6.59
N ILE A 102 -9.81 17.19 6.14
CA ILE A 102 -10.00 16.03 5.27
C ILE A 102 -10.79 14.96 6.02
N VAL A 103 -10.33 14.55 7.20
CA VAL A 103 -10.97 13.52 8.01
C VAL A 103 -12.41 13.88 8.38
N GLU A 104 -12.69 15.12 8.78
CA GLU A 104 -14.04 15.61 9.06
C GLU A 104 -14.94 15.59 7.83
N GLY A 105 -14.39 15.91 6.66
CA GLY A 105 -15.09 15.92 5.38
C GLY A 105 -15.35 14.56 4.76
N THR A 106 -14.56 13.53 5.13
CA THR A 106 -14.69 12.15 4.62
C THR A 106 -15.89 11.43 5.24
N ASP A 107 -16.66 10.71 4.43
CA ASP A 107 -17.78 9.87 4.91
C ASP A 107 -17.28 8.61 5.64
N HIS A 108 -18.18 7.68 5.93
CA HIS A 108 -17.83 6.43 6.63
C HIS A 108 -16.80 5.62 5.84
N ILE A 109 -15.79 5.08 6.55
CA ILE A 109 -14.72 4.25 6.00
C ILE A 109 -14.78 2.82 6.54
N ASP A 110 -14.88 1.83 5.65
CA ASP A 110 -14.94 0.39 5.96
C ASP A 110 -13.58 -0.34 5.85
N SER A 111 -12.65 0.21 5.08
CA SER A 111 -11.30 -0.33 4.87
C SER A 111 -10.32 0.79 4.52
N ALA A 112 -9.06 0.61 4.92
CA ALA A 112 -7.96 1.47 4.53
C ALA A 112 -6.99 0.67 3.64
N VAL A 113 -6.85 1.08 2.39
CA VAL A 113 -6.03 0.37 1.39
C VAL A 113 -4.84 1.25 1.02
N CYS A 114 -3.64 0.74 1.22
CA CYS A 114 -2.39 1.41 0.89
C CYS A 114 -1.70 0.68 -0.27
N LEU A 115 -1.40 1.42 -1.34
CA LEU A 115 -0.78 0.89 -2.55
C LEU A 115 0.52 1.63 -2.86
N ALA A 116 1.52 0.91 -3.35
CA ALA A 116 2.74 1.49 -3.92
C ALA A 116 3.49 2.46 -2.98
N LEU A 117 3.86 2.01 -1.77
CA LEU A 117 4.60 2.87 -0.84
C LEU A 117 6.06 3.05 -1.28
N GLY A 118 6.56 4.28 -1.11
CA GLY A 118 7.85 4.70 -1.63
C GLY A 118 7.71 5.31 -3.03
N TYR A 119 8.79 5.28 -3.79
CA TYR A 119 8.79 5.63 -5.20
C TYR A 119 9.93 4.91 -5.90
N TYR A 120 9.82 4.75 -7.23
CA TYR A 120 10.90 4.15 -8.01
C TYR A 120 12.11 5.09 -8.04
N THR A 121 13.22 4.65 -7.46
CA THR A 121 14.49 5.37 -7.44
C THR A 121 15.64 4.39 -7.52
N HIS A 122 16.79 4.83 -8.05
CA HIS A 122 18.02 4.04 -8.05
C HIS A 122 18.70 3.98 -6.68
N SER A 123 18.21 4.75 -5.69
CA SER A 123 18.74 4.77 -4.33
C SER A 123 17.82 4.03 -3.36
N ALA A 124 18.26 2.88 -2.88
CA ALA A 124 17.51 2.09 -1.89
C ALA A 124 17.29 2.85 -0.57
N SER A 125 18.25 3.68 -0.14
CA SER A 125 18.11 4.51 1.06
C SER A 125 17.04 5.58 0.88
N ALA A 126 17.04 6.28 -0.26
CA ALA A 126 16.02 7.29 -0.55
C ALA A 126 14.62 6.68 -0.65
N ARG A 127 14.49 5.48 -1.26
CA ARG A 127 13.21 4.75 -1.29
C ARG A 127 12.72 4.47 0.13
N ARG A 128 13.61 3.98 1.00
CA ARG A 128 13.28 3.62 2.39
C ARG A 128 12.86 4.82 3.23
N GLU A 129 13.53 5.97 3.08
CA GLU A 129 13.09 7.19 3.77
C GLU A 129 11.70 7.65 3.30
N VAL A 130 11.43 7.65 1.99
CA VAL A 130 10.08 7.97 1.48
C VAL A 130 9.03 6.99 1.97
N PHE A 131 9.34 5.70 1.95
CA PHE A 131 8.47 4.65 2.47
C PHE A 131 8.06 4.95 3.92
N LYS A 132 9.02 5.27 4.80
CA LYS A 132 8.75 5.58 6.21
C LYS A 132 7.80 6.75 6.37
N HIS A 133 8.03 7.86 5.65
CA HIS A 133 7.17 9.04 5.73
C HIS A 133 5.76 8.82 5.17
N GLN A 134 5.66 8.12 4.03
CA GLN A 134 4.38 7.80 3.43
C GLN A 134 3.56 6.83 4.29
N LEU A 135 4.19 5.80 4.85
CA LEU A 135 3.55 4.89 5.79
C LEU A 135 3.09 5.62 7.06
N ALA A 136 3.94 6.46 7.64
CA ALA A 136 3.58 7.26 8.80
C ALA A 136 2.35 8.15 8.53
N MET A 137 2.30 8.78 7.35
CA MET A 137 1.15 9.61 6.95
C MET A 137 -0.13 8.78 6.79
N PHE A 138 -0.05 7.62 6.14
CA PHE A 138 -1.17 6.68 6.03
C PHE A 138 -1.70 6.29 7.41
N LEU A 139 -0.81 5.94 8.34
CA LEU A 139 -1.16 5.56 9.72
C LEU A 139 -1.81 6.72 10.48
N VAL A 140 -1.36 7.96 10.28
CA VAL A 140 -2.00 9.14 10.88
C VAL A 140 -3.43 9.31 10.39
N PHE A 141 -3.67 9.23 9.07
CA PHE A 141 -5.03 9.30 8.53
C PHE A 141 -5.90 8.16 9.05
N HIS A 142 -5.39 6.93 9.03
CA HIS A 142 -6.08 5.75 9.53
C HIS A 142 -6.50 5.92 11.00
N GLN A 143 -5.59 6.31 11.88
CA GLN A 143 -5.88 6.57 13.29
C GLN A 143 -6.93 7.68 13.48
N MET A 144 -6.84 8.76 12.70
CA MET A 144 -7.80 9.86 12.78
C MET A 144 -9.20 9.45 12.30
N LEU A 145 -9.28 8.61 11.26
CA LEU A 145 -10.54 8.04 10.76
C LEU A 145 -11.14 7.06 11.77
N GLU A 146 -10.35 6.16 12.37
CA GLU A 146 -10.82 5.27 13.44
C GLU A 146 -11.34 6.07 14.64
N GLN A 147 -10.63 7.12 15.05
CA GLN A 147 -11.05 8.00 16.14
C GLN A 147 -12.36 8.73 15.82
N LYS A 148 -12.53 9.22 14.59
CA LYS A 148 -13.77 9.86 14.15
C LYS A 148 -14.96 8.90 14.21
N GLN A 149 -14.76 7.66 13.80
CA GLN A 149 -15.82 6.66 13.66
C GLN A 149 -16.05 5.82 14.91
N GLN A 150 -15.10 5.81 15.85
CA GLN A 150 -15.07 4.94 17.03
C GLN A 150 -15.13 3.45 16.68
N GLU A 151 -14.54 3.09 15.53
CA GLU A 151 -14.54 1.73 14.98
C GLU A 151 -13.16 1.39 14.42
N HIS A 152 -12.83 0.08 14.47
CA HIS A 152 -11.59 -0.41 13.87
C HIS A 152 -11.74 -0.50 12.35
N ILE A 153 -10.77 0.04 11.62
CA ILE A 153 -10.73 0.01 10.16
C ILE A 153 -9.63 -0.99 9.74
N PRO A 154 -9.94 -2.09 9.05
CA PRO A 154 -8.92 -3.02 8.59
C PRO A 154 -7.99 -2.36 7.56
N MET A 155 -6.68 -2.59 7.72
CA MET A 155 -5.66 -2.12 6.78
C MET A 155 -5.27 -3.22 5.78
N VAL A 156 -5.18 -2.84 4.52
CA VAL A 156 -4.74 -3.70 3.41
C VAL A 156 -3.60 -3.04 2.65
N PHE A 157 -2.50 -3.76 2.45
CA PHE A 157 -1.32 -3.30 1.73
C PHE A 157 -1.10 -4.14 0.47
N GLN A 158 -0.77 -3.50 -0.64
CA GLN A 158 -0.31 -4.19 -1.85
C GLN A 158 0.73 -3.34 -2.58
N ASP A 159 1.90 -3.93 -2.77
CA ASP A 159 2.94 -3.45 -3.67
C ASP A 159 3.72 -4.68 -4.16
N PRO A 160 3.85 -4.90 -5.48
CA PRO A 160 4.64 -6.01 -6.00
C PRO A 160 6.15 -5.89 -5.69
N THR A 161 6.61 -4.76 -5.15
CA THR A 161 8.00 -4.48 -4.83
C THR A 161 8.31 -4.54 -3.34
N PHE A 162 7.34 -4.88 -2.48
CA PHE A 162 7.62 -5.04 -1.04
C PHE A 162 8.70 -6.09 -0.82
N ASP A 163 9.70 -5.71 -0.03
CA ASP A 163 10.70 -6.66 0.45
C ASP A 163 10.23 -7.37 1.72
N VAL A 164 10.98 -8.39 2.13
CA VAL A 164 10.62 -9.22 3.30
C VAL A 164 10.60 -8.41 4.59
N GLU A 165 11.42 -7.36 4.71
CA GLU A 165 11.46 -6.49 5.88
C GLU A 165 10.18 -5.63 5.97
N GLU A 166 9.71 -5.10 4.84
CA GLU A 166 8.44 -4.37 4.72
C GLU A 166 7.23 -5.28 4.99
N GLU A 167 7.17 -6.47 4.36
CA GLU A 167 6.11 -7.43 4.63
C GLU A 167 6.09 -7.87 6.10
N TYR A 168 7.27 -8.10 6.70
CA TYR A 168 7.38 -8.43 8.11
C TYR A 168 6.79 -7.32 9.00
N LEU A 169 7.09 -6.05 8.71
CA LEU A 169 6.53 -4.90 9.44
C LEU A 169 5.00 -4.90 9.36
N PHE A 170 4.43 -5.04 8.16
CA PHE A 170 2.98 -5.01 7.97
C PHE A 170 2.27 -6.16 8.68
N ILE A 171 2.81 -7.38 8.58
CA ILE A 171 2.20 -8.57 9.16
C ILE A 171 2.35 -8.59 10.68
N ASN A 172 3.55 -8.32 11.20
CA ASN A 172 3.86 -8.56 12.61
C ASN A 172 3.66 -7.33 13.49
N MET A 173 3.95 -6.12 12.98
CA MET A 173 3.83 -4.89 13.77
C MET A 173 2.46 -4.24 13.61
N LEU A 174 1.98 -4.11 12.37
CA LEU A 174 0.68 -3.49 12.09
C LEU A 174 -0.49 -4.47 12.17
N ARG A 175 -0.23 -5.78 12.13
CA ARG A 175 -1.27 -6.83 12.02
C ARG A 175 -2.19 -6.59 10.82
N ALA A 176 -1.64 -6.06 9.74
CA ALA A 176 -2.36 -5.71 8.53
C ALA A 176 -2.38 -6.86 7.54
N LYS A 177 -3.29 -6.79 6.57
CA LYS A 177 -3.35 -7.74 5.46
C LYS A 177 -2.41 -7.28 4.35
N VAL A 178 -1.40 -8.08 4.00
CA VAL A 178 -0.62 -7.90 2.77
C VAL A 178 -1.21 -8.82 1.70
N VAL A 179 -1.50 -8.28 0.52
CA VAL A 179 -2.09 -9.04 -0.59
C VAL A 179 -1.26 -8.91 -1.86
N GLN A 180 -1.34 -9.93 -2.71
CA GLN A 180 -0.66 -9.96 -4.01
C GLN A 180 -1.50 -9.28 -5.09
N HIS A 181 -0.86 -8.71 -6.11
CA HIS A 181 -1.58 -8.11 -7.24
C HIS A 181 -2.43 -9.15 -7.99
N PRO A 182 -3.69 -8.84 -8.39
CA PRO A 182 -4.46 -7.61 -8.18
C PRO A 182 -5.46 -7.66 -7.00
N ALA A 183 -5.22 -8.48 -5.97
CA ALA A 183 -6.20 -8.78 -4.93
C ALA A 183 -6.64 -7.56 -4.09
N CYS A 184 -5.91 -6.44 -4.10
CA CYS A 184 -6.37 -5.20 -3.47
C CYS A 184 -7.71 -4.70 -4.04
N LEU A 185 -8.06 -5.05 -5.29
CA LEU A 185 -9.31 -4.65 -5.94
C LEU A 185 -10.57 -5.15 -5.22
N GLU A 186 -10.46 -6.24 -4.46
CA GLU A 186 -11.53 -6.78 -3.63
C GLU A 186 -11.74 -5.97 -2.33
N HIS A 187 -10.77 -5.13 -1.99
CA HIS A 187 -10.75 -4.36 -0.75
C HIS A 187 -11.05 -2.87 -0.94
N ILE A 188 -11.10 -2.39 -2.19
CA ILE A 188 -11.47 -1.02 -2.51
C ILE A 188 -12.95 -0.96 -2.87
N THR A 189 -13.72 -0.27 -2.04
CA THR A 189 -15.16 -0.01 -2.17
C THR A 189 -15.39 1.51 -2.20
N LYS A 190 -16.66 1.92 -2.37
CA LYS A 190 -17.04 3.33 -2.26
C LYS A 190 -16.87 3.91 -0.85
N SER A 191 -16.71 3.06 0.15
CA SER A 191 -16.47 3.43 1.54
C SER A 191 -15.02 3.18 1.94
N SER A 192 -14.09 3.02 1.00
CA SER A 192 -12.68 2.82 1.36
C SER A 192 -11.91 4.13 1.42
N PHE A 193 -10.90 4.17 2.28
CA PHE A 193 -9.81 5.14 2.22
C PHE A 193 -8.68 4.51 1.41
N VAL A 194 -8.31 5.11 0.28
CA VAL A 194 -7.20 4.64 -0.55
C VAL A 194 -6.06 5.64 -0.50
N PHE A 195 -4.88 5.14 -0.18
CA PHE A 195 -3.63 5.87 -0.21
C PHE A 195 -2.72 5.23 -1.24
N ALA A 196 -2.58 5.86 -2.40
CA ALA A 196 -1.81 5.31 -3.52
C ALA A 196 -1.04 6.43 -4.22
N ILE A 197 0.15 6.68 -3.67
CA ILE A 197 1.06 7.73 -4.14
C ILE A 197 1.89 7.19 -5.31
N HIS A 198 2.04 7.99 -6.36
CA HIS A 198 2.81 7.67 -7.56
C HIS A 198 2.41 6.37 -8.27
N LEU A 199 1.15 5.96 -8.13
CA LEU A 199 0.63 4.78 -8.81
C LEU A 199 0.72 4.98 -10.34
N PRO A 200 1.25 4.01 -11.11
CA PRO A 200 1.31 4.12 -12.56
C PRO A 200 -0.07 4.40 -13.18
N SER A 201 -0.15 5.27 -14.19
CA SER A 201 -1.42 5.77 -14.72
C SER A 201 -2.39 4.67 -15.16
N GLY A 202 -1.89 3.57 -15.74
CA GLY A 202 -2.70 2.40 -16.09
C GLY A 202 -3.31 1.73 -14.86
N ALA A 203 -2.50 1.50 -13.82
CA ALA A 203 -2.98 0.94 -12.56
C ALA A 203 -3.95 1.89 -11.85
N LEU A 204 -3.74 3.20 -11.89
CA LEU A 204 -4.66 4.21 -11.36
C LEU A 204 -6.05 4.11 -11.99
N ALA A 205 -6.10 3.97 -13.33
CA ALA A 205 -7.35 3.83 -14.07
C ALA A 205 -8.10 2.54 -13.68
N ASP A 206 -7.39 1.41 -13.61
CA ASP A 206 -7.97 0.08 -13.36
C ASP A 206 -8.23 -0.23 -11.88
N THR A 207 -7.84 0.66 -10.95
CA THR A 207 -8.01 0.46 -9.50
C THR A 207 -8.86 1.58 -8.90
N VAL A 208 -8.25 2.71 -8.56
CA VAL A 208 -8.87 3.81 -7.80
C VAL A 208 -10.04 4.44 -8.57
N VAL A 209 -9.83 4.74 -9.85
CA VAL A 209 -10.80 5.49 -10.67
C VAL A 209 -12.06 4.67 -10.92
N GLU A 210 -11.89 3.37 -11.17
CA GLU A 210 -13.02 2.45 -11.33
C GLU A 210 -13.85 2.33 -10.04
N LYS A 211 -13.20 2.23 -8.88
CA LYS A 211 -13.85 1.87 -7.61
C LYS A 211 -14.49 3.03 -6.86
N LEU A 212 -14.07 4.26 -7.12
CA LEU A 212 -14.58 5.49 -6.47
C LEU A 212 -14.54 5.45 -4.92
N PRO A 213 -13.36 5.33 -4.29
CA PRO A 213 -13.24 5.31 -2.83
C PRO A 213 -13.66 6.63 -2.16
N ALA A 214 -14.24 6.58 -0.95
CA ALA A 214 -14.71 7.77 -0.24
C ALA A 214 -13.62 8.84 -0.05
N LEU A 215 -12.38 8.40 0.14
CA LEU A 215 -11.19 9.25 0.19
C LEU A 215 -10.08 8.61 -0.64
N TYR A 216 -9.50 9.38 -1.56
CA TYR A 216 -8.29 8.99 -2.27
C TYR A 216 -7.19 10.05 -2.06
N ILE A 217 -6.00 9.60 -1.67
CA ILE A 217 -4.80 10.45 -1.60
C ILE A 217 -3.73 9.85 -2.50
N GLY A 218 -3.27 10.63 -3.48
CA GLY A 218 -2.31 10.15 -4.47
C GLY A 218 -2.19 11.06 -5.69
N ASN A 219 -2.04 10.45 -6.87
CA ASN A 219 -1.89 11.16 -8.14
C ASN A 219 -3.14 11.97 -8.49
N LYS A 220 -2.95 13.04 -9.26
CA LYS A 220 -4.06 13.75 -9.87
C LYS A 220 -4.80 12.84 -10.86
N VAL A 221 -6.12 12.80 -10.75
CA VAL A 221 -7.00 12.15 -11.72
C VAL A 221 -7.50 13.21 -12.71
N ASP A 222 -6.70 13.54 -13.73
CA ASP A 222 -7.13 14.42 -14.84
C ASP A 222 -6.22 14.34 -16.08
N HIS A 223 -6.38 15.32 -16.98
CA HIS A 223 -5.58 15.50 -18.18
C HIS A 223 -4.20 16.11 -17.84
N GLY A 224 -3.13 15.39 -18.20
CA GLY A 224 -1.74 15.89 -18.14
C GLY A 224 -0.77 14.95 -17.43
N SER A 225 -1.23 14.15 -16.47
CA SER A 225 -0.40 13.15 -15.76
C SER A 225 -1.19 11.98 -15.14
N GLY A 226 -2.53 12.05 -15.12
CA GLY A 226 -3.40 11.01 -14.60
C GLY A 226 -3.83 9.99 -15.67
N THR A 227 -5.14 9.72 -15.74
CA THR A 227 -5.71 8.71 -16.64
C THR A 227 -5.60 9.07 -18.12
N SER A 228 -5.34 10.33 -18.48
CA SER A 228 -5.11 10.70 -19.88
C SER A 228 -3.87 10.02 -20.47
N TYR A 229 -2.83 9.79 -19.66
CA TYR A 229 -1.65 9.06 -20.10
C TYR A 229 -1.97 7.58 -20.32
N ALA A 230 -2.74 6.97 -19.40
CA ALA A 230 -3.21 5.59 -19.56
C ALA A 230 -4.05 5.41 -20.82
N LEU A 231 -4.93 6.38 -21.12
CA LEU A 231 -5.75 6.39 -22.33
C LEU A 231 -4.88 6.47 -23.59
N ALA A 232 -3.90 7.38 -23.60
CA ALA A 232 -2.98 7.53 -24.73
C ALA A 232 -2.14 6.27 -24.96
N GLU A 233 -1.59 5.68 -23.91
CA GLU A 233 -0.79 4.45 -23.98
C GLU A 233 -1.61 3.29 -24.57
N ARG A 234 -2.82 3.06 -24.07
CA ARG A 234 -3.71 2.02 -24.58
C ARG A 234 -4.14 2.27 -26.02
N TYR A 235 -4.47 3.51 -26.38
CA TYR A 235 -4.86 3.87 -27.74
C TYR A 235 -3.71 3.67 -28.74
N ILE A 236 -2.52 4.15 -28.42
CA ILE A 236 -1.32 3.96 -29.25
C ILE A 236 -1.05 2.47 -29.43
N ARG A 237 -1.07 1.69 -28.34
CA ARG A 237 -0.85 0.24 -28.39
C ARG A 237 -1.89 -0.46 -29.27
N HIS A 238 -3.18 -0.13 -29.13
CA HIS A 238 -4.25 -0.66 -29.97
C HIS A 238 -4.02 -0.34 -31.44
N TRP A 239 -3.77 0.93 -31.76
CA TRP A 239 -3.54 1.36 -33.13
C TRP A 239 -2.37 0.60 -33.76
N TYR A 240 -1.21 0.54 -33.11
CA TYR A 240 -0.05 -0.12 -33.70
C TYR A 240 -0.15 -1.65 -33.77
N LEU A 241 -0.82 -2.30 -32.81
CA LEU A 241 -0.92 -3.76 -32.79
C LEU A 241 -2.09 -4.31 -33.62
N ALA A 242 -3.22 -3.60 -33.65
CA ALA A 242 -4.41 -4.02 -34.38
C ALA A 242 -4.57 -3.30 -35.73
N ASN A 243 -3.74 -2.30 -36.02
CA ASN A 243 -3.88 -1.40 -37.17
C ASN A 243 -5.28 -0.75 -37.27
N ASP A 244 -5.85 -0.43 -36.11
CA ASP A 244 -7.21 0.11 -35.98
C ASP A 244 -7.18 1.47 -35.26
N PRO A 245 -7.51 2.57 -35.95
CA PRO A 245 -7.52 3.92 -35.35
C PRO A 245 -8.82 4.23 -34.60
N TRP A 246 -9.77 3.29 -34.54
CA TRP A 246 -11.05 3.54 -33.87
C TRP A 246 -10.95 3.37 -32.36
N MET A 247 -11.83 4.10 -31.70
CA MET A 247 -11.95 4.11 -30.25
C MET A 247 -12.59 2.77 -29.79
N THR A 248 -11.89 1.99 -28.98
CA THR A 248 -12.37 0.68 -28.49
C THR A 248 -13.31 0.82 -27.30
N PRO A 249 -14.29 -0.09 -27.08
CA PRO A 249 -15.15 -0.03 -25.91
C PRO A 249 -14.42 0.06 -24.57
N GLU A 250 -13.21 -0.51 -24.47
CA GLU A 250 -12.36 -0.42 -23.28
C GLU A 250 -11.89 1.01 -23.01
N LEU A 251 -11.31 1.67 -24.00
CA LEU A 251 -10.89 3.07 -23.90
C LEU A 251 -12.07 3.99 -23.57
N GLY A 252 -13.26 3.67 -24.11
CA GLY A 252 -14.50 4.38 -23.80
C GLY A 252 -14.89 4.27 -22.33
N ARG A 253 -14.73 3.08 -21.73
CA ARG A 253 -14.95 2.89 -20.29
C ARG A 253 -13.98 3.72 -19.45
N VAL A 254 -12.69 3.77 -19.82
CA VAL A 254 -11.70 4.59 -19.10
C VAL A 254 -12.07 6.07 -19.12
N VAL A 255 -12.54 6.58 -20.26
CA VAL A 255 -13.03 7.97 -20.39
C VAL A 255 -14.25 8.19 -19.50
N GLU A 256 -15.25 7.31 -19.56
CA GLU A 256 -16.47 7.42 -18.75
C GLU A 256 -16.16 7.39 -17.25
N GLN A 257 -15.34 6.44 -16.80
CA GLN A 257 -14.94 6.30 -15.40
C GLN A 257 -14.14 7.52 -14.92
N THR A 258 -13.22 8.03 -15.74
CA THR A 258 -12.47 9.25 -15.43
C THR A 258 -13.39 10.44 -15.25
N ASN A 259 -14.31 10.68 -16.18
CA ASN A 259 -15.26 11.79 -16.09
C ASN A 259 -16.12 11.67 -14.84
N ARG A 260 -16.65 10.46 -14.58
CA ARG A 260 -17.42 10.18 -13.36
C ARG A 260 -16.63 10.50 -12.09
N PHE A 261 -15.34 10.15 -12.06
CA PHE A 261 -14.46 10.47 -10.94
C PHE A 261 -14.27 11.98 -10.80
N VAL A 262 -13.86 12.68 -11.86
CA VAL A 262 -13.64 14.14 -11.81
C VAL A 262 -14.91 14.90 -11.39
N ASP A 263 -16.08 14.46 -11.86
CA ASP A 263 -17.36 15.06 -11.52
C ASP A 263 -17.77 14.78 -10.07
N SER A 264 -17.37 13.66 -9.49
CA SER A 264 -17.78 13.25 -8.14
C SER A 264 -16.88 13.80 -7.03
N TYR A 265 -15.65 14.24 -7.33
CA TYR A 265 -14.66 14.58 -6.30
C TYR A 265 -14.29 16.06 -6.28
N LYS A 266 -14.11 16.60 -5.07
CA LYS A 266 -13.34 17.81 -4.82
C LYS A 266 -11.86 17.42 -4.75
N ILE A 267 -11.00 18.23 -5.35
CA ILE A 267 -9.56 18.02 -5.36
C ILE A 267 -8.90 19.17 -4.58
N ASP A 268 -8.05 18.83 -3.62
CA ASP A 268 -7.15 19.75 -2.93
C ASP A 268 -5.70 19.30 -3.14
N ILE A 269 -4.75 20.23 -3.11
CA ILE A 269 -3.30 19.91 -3.15
C ILE A 269 -2.90 19.41 -1.76
N PHE A 270 -2.13 18.32 -1.69
CA PHE A 270 -1.59 17.83 -0.43
C PHE A 270 -0.60 18.85 0.13
N ASN A 271 -0.79 19.25 1.39
CA ASN A 271 -0.02 20.34 1.98
C ASN A 271 1.48 19.95 2.11
N PRO A 272 2.40 20.70 1.47
CA PRO A 272 3.83 20.36 1.44
C PRO A 272 4.56 20.67 2.76
N ALA A 273 3.89 21.26 3.76
CA ALA A 273 4.48 21.56 5.06
C ALA A 273 5.06 20.35 5.79
N HIS A 274 4.70 19.12 5.38
CA HIS A 274 5.41 17.93 5.81
C HIS A 274 6.84 17.86 5.28
N ASP A 275 7.00 17.97 3.97
CA ASP A 275 8.30 17.93 3.30
C ASP A 275 9.20 19.10 3.75
N ASP A 276 8.63 20.28 4.00
CA ASP A 276 9.41 21.47 4.39
C ASP A 276 10.12 21.33 5.76
N CYS A 277 9.72 20.34 6.56
CA CYS A 277 10.37 20.07 7.84
C CYS A 277 11.56 19.10 7.75
N TYR A 278 11.80 18.52 6.56
CA TYR A 278 12.97 17.70 6.26
C TYR A 278 13.68 18.25 5.01
N PRO A 279 14.19 19.50 5.08
CA PRO A 279 14.73 20.21 3.91
C PRO A 279 16.12 19.71 3.46
N GLU A 280 16.77 18.84 4.23
CA GLU A 280 18.14 18.38 3.97
C GLU A 280 18.23 17.33 2.86
N ASP A 281 17.11 16.73 2.48
CA ASP A 281 17.04 15.76 1.40
C ASP A 281 16.42 16.40 0.15
N ASP A 282 17.06 16.28 -1.01
CA ASP A 282 16.44 16.54 -2.34
C ASP A 282 15.22 15.62 -2.61
N VAL A 283 14.81 14.83 -1.62
CA VAL A 283 13.73 13.86 -1.62
C VAL A 283 12.48 14.53 -1.05
N ARG A 284 11.51 14.79 -1.92
CA ARG A 284 10.17 15.24 -1.51
C ARG A 284 9.26 14.02 -1.32
N TYR A 285 8.69 13.84 -0.14
CA TYR A 285 7.87 12.66 0.19
C TYR A 285 6.46 12.73 -0.41
N PHE A 286 5.93 13.95 -0.60
CA PHE A 286 4.56 14.21 -1.06
C PHE A 286 4.48 15.23 -2.21
N LYS A 287 5.50 15.28 -3.08
CA LYS A 287 5.50 16.15 -4.26
C LYS A 287 4.39 15.75 -5.23
N GLU A 288 3.62 16.74 -5.67
CA GLU A 288 2.53 16.57 -6.66
C GLU A 288 1.48 15.54 -6.21
N ILE A 289 1.21 15.49 -4.91
CA ILE A 289 0.16 14.66 -4.32
C ILE A 289 -1.10 15.48 -4.12
N PHE A 290 -2.24 14.83 -4.32
CA PHE A 290 -3.57 15.42 -4.29
C PHE A 290 -4.47 14.63 -3.33
N VAL A 291 -5.41 15.35 -2.74
CA VAL A 291 -6.47 14.79 -1.91
C VAL A 291 -7.77 14.89 -2.68
N HIS A 292 -8.38 13.74 -2.91
CA HIS A 292 -9.65 13.57 -3.60
C HIS A 292 -10.70 13.15 -2.58
N CYS A 293 -11.60 14.07 -2.22
CA CYS A 293 -12.75 13.79 -1.37
C CYS A 293 -14.03 13.81 -2.19
N LEU A 294 -14.98 12.92 -1.92
CA LEU A 294 -16.30 12.99 -2.55
C LEU A 294 -16.95 14.37 -2.28
N LYS A 295 -17.57 14.95 -3.31
CA LYS A 295 -18.41 16.13 -3.15
C LYS A 295 -19.61 15.70 -2.31
N LYS A 296 -19.85 16.39 -1.19
CA LYS A 296 -21.09 16.18 -0.42
C LYS A 296 -22.28 16.40 -1.34
N ASN A 297 -23.19 15.44 -1.40
CA ASN A 297 -24.47 15.66 -2.07
C ASN A 297 -25.16 16.84 -1.35
N PRO A 298 -25.58 17.90 -2.05
CA PRO A 298 -26.29 19.03 -1.43
C PRO A 298 -27.69 18.67 -0.90
N SER A 299 -28.02 17.38 -0.81
CA SER A 299 -29.34 16.84 -0.46
C SER A 299 -29.36 16.00 0.83
N THR A 300 -28.29 16.06 1.62
CA THR A 300 -28.19 15.53 2.99
C THR A 300 -27.66 16.61 3.90
#